data_AF-A0A9D2IQF5-F1
#
_entry.id   AF-A0A9D2IQF5-F1
#
_cell.length_a   1.000
_cell.length_b   1.000
_cell.length_c   1.000
_cell.angle_alpha   90.00
_cell.angle_beta   90.00
_cell.angle_gamma   90.00
#
_symmetry.space_group_name_H-M   'P 1'
#
loop_
_entity.id
_entity.type
_entity.pdbx_description
1 polymer ?
#
loop_
_entity_poly.entity_id
_entity_poly.type
_entity_poly.pdbx_seq_one_letter_code
_entity_poly.pdbx_strand_id
1 'polypeptide(L)'
;MRNDDSDMKIMGDDYDPPEEKDDAGETAQQLEKQKANGNLGRARQLGAMMAEEVSAVEGDAPAAGAALLTQRRILLAFAVEVGFEAFLPDNLLAETAQSVFYETLRKDAPDFYEDLQESGAFSFYFLCVREGRQVEQKVGETYASLCGRPKDEALAQEGEALYRRFIDRVQRFVEGMGFLR
;
A
#
# COMPACT_ATOMS: atom_id res chain seq x y z
N MET A 1 -56.15 -16.38 -20.14
CA MET A 1 -55.76 -15.37 -19.14
C MET A 1 -54.57 -14.61 -19.71
N ARG A 2 -54.80 -13.37 -20.14
CA ARG A 2 -53.76 -12.41 -20.51
C ARG A 2 -53.61 -11.51 -19.29
N ASN A 3 -52.47 -11.59 -18.61
CA ASN A 3 -52.14 -10.63 -17.56
C ASN A 3 -51.51 -9.42 -18.23
N ASP A 4 -52.11 -8.28 -17.92
CA ASP A 4 -51.84 -6.93 -18.38
C ASP A 4 -50.80 -6.34 -17.41
N ASP A 5 -49.58 -6.10 -17.89
CA ASP A 5 -48.44 -5.56 -17.12
C ASP A 5 -48.31 -4.04 -17.35
N SER A 6 -49.46 -3.37 -17.43
CA SER A 6 -49.55 -1.92 -17.55
C SER A 6 -49.40 -1.27 -16.18
N ASP A 7 -48.18 -1.18 -15.65
CA ASP A 7 -47.82 -0.18 -14.62
C ASP A 7 -46.29 -0.09 -14.42
N MET A 8 -45.60 0.51 -15.38
CA MET A 8 -44.28 1.10 -15.16
C MET A 8 -44.43 2.62 -15.21
N LYS A 9 -44.51 3.27 -14.04
CA LYS A 9 -44.35 4.72 -13.92
C LYS A 9 -42.86 5.04 -14.07
N ILE A 10 -42.43 5.30 -15.30
CA ILE A 10 -41.10 5.86 -15.55
C ILE A 10 -41.19 7.37 -15.24
N MET A 11 -40.39 7.78 -14.27
CA MET A 11 -40.11 9.15 -13.88
C MET A 11 -39.72 10.00 -15.11
N GLY A 12 -40.03 11.30 -15.04
CA GLY A 12 -40.05 12.23 -16.17
C GLY A 12 -38.79 12.31 -17.02
N ASP A 13 -39.00 12.86 -18.21
CA ASP A 13 -38.11 13.08 -19.37
C ASP A 13 -36.81 13.88 -19.12
N ASP A 14 -36.35 14.01 -17.88
CA ASP A 14 -35.11 14.73 -17.52
C ASP A 14 -33.99 13.75 -17.06
N TYR A 15 -33.84 12.62 -17.75
CA TYR A 15 -32.64 11.78 -17.61
C TYR A 15 -31.66 12.14 -18.74
N ASP A 16 -30.76 13.07 -18.48
CA ASP A 16 -29.50 13.17 -19.22
C ASP A 16 -28.63 11.99 -18.76
N PRO A 17 -28.40 10.95 -19.59
CA PRO A 17 -27.40 9.95 -19.26
C PRO A 17 -26.05 10.68 -19.10
N PRO A 18 -25.27 10.40 -18.04
CA PRO A 18 -23.95 10.97 -17.93
C PRO A 18 -23.17 10.62 -19.20
N GLU A 19 -22.54 11.61 -19.83
CA GLU A 19 -21.63 11.40 -20.95
C GLU A 19 -20.67 10.27 -20.56
N GLU A 20 -20.69 9.15 -21.31
CA GLU A 20 -19.66 8.12 -21.21
C GLU A 20 -18.34 8.80 -21.59
N LYS A 21 -17.62 9.27 -20.58
CA LYS A 21 -16.22 9.68 -20.76
C LYS A 21 -15.48 8.46 -21.28
N ASP A 22 -14.78 8.63 -22.40
CA ASP A 22 -13.94 7.61 -23.04
C ASP A 22 -12.70 7.31 -22.17
N ASP A 23 -12.94 6.72 -21.00
CA ASP A 23 -11.97 6.38 -19.96
C ASP A 23 -10.92 5.37 -20.48
N ALA A 24 -11.33 4.52 -21.43
CA ALA A 24 -10.46 3.56 -22.10
C ALA A 24 -9.41 4.27 -22.98
N GLY A 25 -9.82 5.30 -23.73
CA GLY A 25 -8.91 6.12 -24.52
C GLY A 25 -7.92 6.93 -23.67
N GLU A 26 -8.38 7.53 -22.58
CA GLU A 26 -7.53 8.29 -21.64
C GLU A 26 -6.51 7.40 -20.92
N THR A 27 -6.93 6.22 -20.46
CA THR A 27 -6.04 5.24 -19.80
C THR A 27 -4.95 4.74 -20.74
N ALA A 28 -5.28 4.45 -22.01
CA ALA A 28 -4.30 4.01 -23.01
C ALA A 28 -3.24 5.08 -23.29
N GLN A 29 -3.63 6.35 -23.40
CA GLN A 29 -2.70 7.46 -23.61
C GLN A 29 -1.79 7.67 -22.40
N GLN A 30 -2.31 7.54 -21.18
CA GLN A 30 -1.52 7.64 -19.96
C GLN A 30 -0.47 6.51 -19.87
N LEU A 31 -0.85 5.27 -20.22
CA LEU A 31 0.07 4.14 -20.29
C LEU A 31 1.20 4.38 -21.30
N GLU A 32 0.87 4.87 -22.50
CA GLU A 32 1.88 5.19 -23.52
C GLU A 32 2.84 6.29 -23.07
N LYS A 33 2.32 7.35 -22.43
CA LYS A 33 3.14 8.42 -21.85
C LYS A 33 4.09 7.88 -20.78
N GLN A 34 3.61 7.07 -19.84
CA GLN A 34 4.44 6.49 -18.77
C GLN A 34 5.44 5.44 -19.28
N LYS A 35 5.14 4.80 -20.42
CA LYS A 35 6.10 3.93 -21.11
C LYS A 35 7.18 4.75 -21.79
N ALA A 36 6.81 5.81 -22.51
CA ALA A 36 7.74 6.65 -23.26
C ALA A 36 8.73 7.41 -22.35
N ASN A 37 8.29 7.85 -21.17
CA ASN A 37 9.14 8.57 -20.22
C ASN A 37 9.99 7.64 -19.31
N GLY A 38 9.79 6.33 -19.40
CA GLY A 38 10.52 5.31 -18.63
C GLY A 38 10.06 5.14 -17.18
N ASN A 39 9.00 5.82 -16.74
CA ASN A 39 8.52 5.75 -15.35
C ASN A 39 8.00 4.37 -14.97
N LEU A 40 7.40 3.61 -15.91
CA LEU A 40 7.03 2.22 -15.65
C LEU A 40 8.25 1.37 -15.28
N GLY A 41 9.40 1.62 -15.89
CA GLY A 41 10.66 0.95 -15.54
C GLY A 41 11.11 1.32 -14.12
N ARG A 42 11.06 2.61 -13.78
CA ARG A 42 11.39 3.11 -12.43
C ARG A 42 10.46 2.55 -11.36
N ALA A 43 9.15 2.51 -11.61
CA ALA A 43 8.16 1.94 -10.70
C ALA A 43 8.43 0.45 -10.42
N ARG A 44 8.73 -0.34 -11.46
CA ARG A 44 9.12 -1.75 -11.28
C ARG A 44 10.41 -1.88 -10.46
N GLN A 45 11.42 -1.07 -10.76
CA GLN A 45 12.67 -1.07 -9.99
C GLN A 45 12.43 -0.69 -8.52
N LEU A 46 11.55 0.27 -8.26
CA LEU A 46 11.20 0.71 -6.92
C LEU A 46 10.53 -0.43 -6.13
N GLY A 47 9.54 -1.09 -6.73
CA GLY A 47 8.88 -2.24 -6.14
C GLY A 47 9.86 -3.34 -5.73
N ALA A 48 10.77 -3.71 -6.64
CA ALA A 48 11.79 -4.73 -6.38
C ALA A 48 12.75 -4.32 -5.25
N MET A 49 13.26 -3.08 -5.27
CA MET A 49 14.16 -2.61 -4.20
C MET A 49 13.47 -2.53 -2.85
N MET A 50 12.19 -2.11 -2.77
CA MET A 50 11.48 -2.09 -1.49
C MET A 50 11.21 -3.51 -0.96
N ALA A 51 11.00 -4.48 -1.84
CA ALA A 51 10.85 -5.88 -1.43
C ALA A 51 12.16 -6.44 -0.88
N GLU A 52 13.31 -6.05 -1.47
CA GLU A 52 14.63 -6.37 -0.94
C GLU A 52 14.84 -5.74 0.45
N GLU A 53 14.47 -4.47 0.63
CA GLU A 53 14.56 -3.79 1.93
C GLU A 53 13.71 -4.45 3.02
N VAL A 54 12.51 -4.92 2.69
CA VAL A 54 11.64 -5.67 3.60
C VAL A 54 12.20 -7.06 3.92
N SER A 55 12.80 -7.70 2.94
CA SER A 55 13.40 -9.03 3.09
C SER A 55 14.70 -9.00 3.90
N ALA A 56 15.48 -7.93 3.75
CA ALA A 56 16.75 -7.71 4.44
C ALA A 56 16.62 -7.25 5.89
N VAL A 57 15.40 -7.05 6.41
CA VAL A 57 15.21 -6.78 7.83
C VAL A 57 15.55 -8.06 8.62
N GLU A 58 16.73 -8.06 9.23
CA GLU A 58 17.17 -9.13 10.11
C GLU A 58 16.73 -8.91 11.57
N GLY A 59 16.61 -10.01 12.32
CA GLY A 59 16.40 -10.02 13.76
C GLY A 59 17.28 -11.07 14.41
N ASP A 60 18.15 -10.63 15.31
CA ASP A 60 19.24 -11.44 15.88
C ASP A 60 18.80 -12.22 17.15
N ALA A 61 17.51 -12.57 17.27
CA ALA A 61 16.89 -12.94 18.55
C ALA A 61 16.00 -14.21 18.47
N PRO A 62 15.89 -14.99 19.58
CA PRO A 62 15.15 -16.26 19.68
C PRO A 62 13.65 -16.13 19.34
N ALA A 63 12.84 -17.19 19.45
CA ALA A 63 11.42 -17.21 19.02
C ALA A 63 10.55 -15.99 19.41
N ALA A 64 10.79 -15.36 20.57
CA ALA A 64 10.12 -14.10 20.94
C ALA A 64 10.55 -12.90 20.07
N GLY A 65 11.80 -12.86 19.64
CA GLY A 65 12.35 -11.93 18.65
C GLY A 65 11.91 -12.23 17.22
N ALA A 66 11.63 -13.49 16.86
CA ALA A 66 11.10 -13.83 15.54
C ALA A 66 9.72 -13.19 15.30
N ALA A 67 8.81 -13.26 16.29
CA ALA A 67 7.51 -12.60 16.18
C ALA A 67 7.63 -11.06 16.08
N LEU A 68 8.51 -10.46 16.88
CA LEU A 68 8.79 -9.01 16.80
C LEU A 68 9.41 -8.61 15.45
N LEU A 69 10.28 -9.47 14.90
CA LEU A 69 10.88 -9.29 13.59
C LEU A 69 9.82 -9.34 12.49
N THR A 70 8.94 -10.34 12.52
CA THR A 70 7.81 -10.44 11.58
C THR A 70 6.94 -9.19 11.66
N GLN A 71 6.57 -8.72 12.86
CA GLN A 71 5.79 -7.48 13.00
C GLN A 71 6.53 -6.25 12.48
N ARG A 72 7.85 -6.16 12.67
CA ARG A 72 8.67 -5.07 12.14
C ARG A 72 8.71 -5.08 10.61
N ARG A 73 8.81 -6.26 9.99
CA ARG A 73 8.76 -6.43 8.53
C ARG A 73 7.39 -6.08 7.98
N ILE A 74 6.31 -6.50 8.65
CA ILE A 74 4.93 -6.11 8.31
C ILE A 74 4.77 -4.59 8.38
N LEU A 75 5.29 -3.93 9.41
CA LEU A 75 5.23 -2.46 9.53
C LEU A 75 6.00 -1.76 8.39
N LEU A 76 7.16 -2.27 7.99
CA LEU A 76 7.89 -1.74 6.84
C LEU A 76 7.11 -1.95 5.53
N ALA A 77 6.55 -3.14 5.32
CA ALA A 77 5.72 -3.42 4.14
C ALA A 77 4.50 -2.48 4.08
N PHE A 78 3.87 -2.20 5.23
CA PHE A 78 2.79 -1.22 5.31
C PHE A 78 3.26 0.20 4.96
N ALA A 79 4.42 0.62 5.47
CA ALA A 79 5.00 1.92 5.11
C ALA A 79 5.33 2.03 3.62
N VAL A 80 5.75 0.94 2.98
CA VAL A 80 5.96 0.88 1.52
C VAL A 80 4.63 1.09 0.78
N GLU A 81 3.57 0.39 1.18
CA GLU A 81 2.23 0.53 0.60
C GLU A 81 1.75 1.98 0.63
N VAL A 82 1.74 2.59 1.81
CA VAL A 82 1.34 3.99 2.00
C VAL A 82 2.26 4.95 1.26
N GLY A 83 3.57 4.68 1.24
CA GLY A 83 4.54 5.52 0.57
C GLY A 83 4.39 5.50 -0.96
N PHE A 84 4.03 4.36 -1.56
CA PHE A 84 3.74 4.29 -3.00
C PHE A 84 2.53 5.14 -3.36
N GLU A 85 1.44 5.03 -2.61
CA GLU A 85 0.24 5.85 -2.82
C GLU A 85 0.49 7.35 -2.60
N ALA A 86 1.32 7.69 -1.61
CA ALA A 86 1.57 9.09 -1.23
C ALA A 86 2.57 9.81 -2.14
N PHE A 87 3.59 9.11 -2.66
CA PHE A 87 4.74 9.76 -3.29
C PHE A 87 4.86 9.51 -4.80
N LEU A 88 4.23 8.47 -5.34
CA LEU A 88 4.30 8.24 -6.79
C LEU A 88 3.40 9.23 -7.56
N PRO A 89 3.81 9.65 -8.77
CA PRO A 89 3.10 10.71 -9.50
C PRO A 89 1.68 10.38 -9.93
N ASP A 90 1.37 9.11 -10.13
CA ASP A 90 0.05 8.63 -10.55
C ASP A 90 -0.22 7.21 -10.07
N ASN A 91 -1.50 6.82 -10.11
CA ASN A 91 -1.99 5.54 -9.61
C ASN A 91 -1.45 4.34 -10.41
N LEU A 92 -1.27 4.47 -11.73
CA LEU A 92 -0.72 3.40 -12.57
C LEU A 92 0.71 3.05 -12.12
N LEU A 93 1.52 4.05 -11.78
CA LEU A 93 2.88 3.84 -11.25
C LEU A 93 2.86 3.21 -9.85
N ALA A 94 1.92 3.63 -8.99
CA ALA A 94 1.74 3.04 -7.66
C ALA A 94 1.36 1.55 -7.75
N GLU A 95 0.33 1.22 -8.53
CA GLU A 95 -0.11 -0.16 -8.77
C GLU A 95 1.01 -1.01 -9.40
N THR A 96 1.78 -0.43 -10.34
CA THR A 96 2.93 -1.12 -10.95
C THR A 96 4.01 -1.44 -9.90
N ALA A 97 4.34 -0.49 -9.02
CA ALA A 97 5.33 -0.69 -7.97
C ALA A 97 4.84 -1.69 -6.91
N GLN A 98 3.57 -1.60 -6.49
CA GLN A 98 2.94 -2.54 -5.56
C GLN A 98 2.93 -3.97 -6.11
N SER A 99 2.51 -4.14 -7.37
CA SER A 99 2.50 -5.45 -8.03
C SER A 99 3.88 -6.10 -8.03
N VAL A 100 4.92 -5.37 -8.45
CA VAL A 100 6.30 -5.91 -8.44
C VAL A 100 6.80 -6.15 -7.02
N PHE A 101 6.46 -5.28 -6.06
CA PHE A 101 6.82 -5.45 -4.66
C PHE A 101 6.31 -6.79 -4.10
N TYR A 102 5.01 -7.07 -4.25
CA TYR A 102 4.43 -8.33 -3.77
C TYR A 102 4.91 -9.56 -4.55
N GLU A 103 5.08 -9.46 -5.87
CA GLU A 103 5.66 -10.54 -6.68
C GLU A 103 7.09 -10.88 -6.24
N THR A 104 7.89 -9.86 -5.94
CA THR A 104 9.27 -10.02 -5.47
C THR A 104 9.30 -10.61 -4.07
N LEU A 105 8.47 -10.13 -3.13
CA LEU A 105 8.35 -10.73 -1.80
C LEU A 105 7.93 -12.20 -1.86
N ARG A 106 6.94 -12.53 -2.68
CA ARG A 106 6.47 -13.91 -2.84
C ARG A 106 7.56 -14.84 -3.35
N LYS A 107 8.46 -14.33 -4.19
CA LYS A 107 9.56 -15.10 -4.78
C LYS A 107 10.75 -15.22 -3.83
N ASP A 108 11.17 -14.11 -3.22
CA ASP A 108 12.46 -14.00 -2.54
C ASP A 108 12.33 -14.21 -1.01
N ALA A 109 11.13 -14.01 -0.44
CA ALA A 109 10.83 -14.24 0.97
C ALA A 109 9.43 -14.90 1.16
N PRO A 110 9.19 -16.11 0.61
CA PRO A 110 7.87 -16.73 0.57
C PRO A 110 7.22 -16.92 1.95
N ASP A 111 7.97 -17.37 2.95
CA ASP A 111 7.45 -17.58 4.32
C ASP A 111 6.91 -16.27 4.93
N PHE A 112 7.64 -15.17 4.72
CA PHE A 112 7.18 -13.86 5.18
C PHE A 112 6.00 -13.33 4.36
N TYR A 113 5.97 -13.60 3.05
CA TYR A 113 4.83 -13.24 2.23
C TYR A 113 3.57 -13.93 2.74
N GLU A 114 3.65 -15.22 3.10
CA GLU A 114 2.53 -15.95 3.72
C GLU A 114 2.13 -15.34 5.06
N ASP A 115 3.09 -15.10 5.98
CA ASP A 115 2.83 -14.42 7.26
C ASP A 115 2.12 -13.07 7.07
N LEU A 116 2.56 -12.29 6.09
CA LEU A 116 2.00 -10.98 5.78
C LEU A 116 0.53 -11.10 5.35
N GLN A 117 0.23 -12.03 4.44
CA GLN A 117 -1.13 -12.28 3.95
C GLN A 117 -2.07 -12.76 5.07
N GLU A 118 -1.58 -13.60 5.98
CA GLU A 118 -2.39 -14.15 7.08
C GLU A 118 -2.55 -13.19 8.27
N SER A 119 -1.65 -12.20 8.41
CA SER A 119 -1.59 -11.35 9.61
C SER A 119 -2.84 -10.51 9.89
N GLY A 120 -3.53 -10.04 8.84
CA GLY A 120 -4.58 -9.00 8.94
C GLY A 120 -4.09 -7.64 9.47
N ALA A 121 -2.77 -7.47 9.66
CA ALA A 121 -2.19 -6.30 10.33
C ALA A 121 -2.42 -4.99 9.57
N PHE A 122 -2.41 -5.04 8.23
CA PHE A 122 -2.64 -3.87 7.38
C PHE A 122 -3.97 -3.19 7.67
N SER A 123 -5.03 -3.96 7.93
CA SER A 123 -6.35 -3.44 8.28
C SER A 123 -6.29 -2.52 9.50
N PHE A 124 -5.51 -2.88 10.53
CA PHE A 124 -5.35 -2.05 11.73
C PHE A 124 -4.57 -0.77 11.44
N TYR A 125 -3.48 -0.87 10.67
CA TYR A 125 -2.69 0.31 10.33
C TYR A 125 -3.43 1.28 9.39
N PHE A 126 -4.24 0.79 8.45
CA PHE A 126 -5.08 1.65 7.62
C PHE A 126 -6.11 2.45 8.45
N LEU A 127 -6.61 1.90 9.56
CA LEU A 127 -7.46 2.68 10.48
C LEU A 127 -6.71 3.88 11.05
N CYS A 128 -5.43 3.73 11.38
CA CYS A 128 -4.60 4.84 11.88
C CYS A 128 -4.45 5.96 10.85
N VAL A 129 -4.15 5.61 9.59
CA VAL A 129 -3.91 6.58 8.51
C VAL A 129 -5.21 7.29 8.12
N ARG A 130 -6.33 6.55 8.03
CA ARG A 130 -7.64 7.11 7.66
C ARG A 130 -8.15 8.16 8.64
N GLU A 131 -7.83 8.03 9.92
CA GLU A 131 -8.22 9.01 10.94
C GLU A 131 -7.43 10.32 10.88
N GLY A 132 -6.28 10.33 10.18
CA GLY A 132 -5.50 11.53 9.79
C GLY A 132 -4.86 12.34 10.93
N ARG A 133 -5.16 12.04 12.20
CA ARG A 133 -4.58 12.73 13.37
C ARG A 133 -3.68 11.79 14.14
N GLN A 134 -2.46 12.26 14.45
CA GLN A 134 -1.45 11.52 15.22
C GLN A 134 -1.17 10.13 14.62
N VAL A 135 -1.00 10.07 13.30
CA VAL A 135 -0.89 8.80 12.56
C VAL A 135 0.28 7.98 13.08
N GLU A 136 1.45 8.58 13.24
CA GLU A 136 2.67 7.92 13.66
C GLU A 136 2.53 7.34 15.08
N GLN A 137 1.93 8.11 15.99
CA GLN A 137 1.67 7.66 17.37
C GLN A 137 0.72 6.44 17.36
N LYS A 138 -0.39 6.51 16.62
CA LYS A 138 -1.38 5.42 16.52
C LYS A 138 -0.80 4.18 15.86
N VAL A 139 0.05 4.36 14.84
CA VAL A 139 0.79 3.27 14.22
C VAL A 139 1.73 2.62 15.25
N GLY A 140 2.43 3.39 16.07
CA GLY A 140 3.24 2.88 17.17
C GLY A 140 2.44 2.07 18.19
N GLU A 141 1.31 2.60 18.67
CA GLU A 141 0.41 1.90 19.61
C GLU A 141 -0.16 0.60 19.02
N THR A 142 -0.48 0.61 17.72
CA THR A 142 -0.95 -0.56 16.97
C THR A 142 0.17 -1.58 16.82
N TYR A 143 1.40 -1.15 16.52
CA TYR A 143 2.57 -2.02 16.44
C TYR A 143 2.83 -2.75 17.76
N ALA A 144 2.82 -2.04 18.90
CA ALA A 144 2.96 -2.66 20.22
C ALA A 144 1.86 -3.70 20.51
N SER A 145 0.63 -3.40 20.10
CA SER A 145 -0.51 -4.30 20.24
C SER A 145 -0.35 -5.56 19.37
N LEU A 146 0.08 -5.42 18.12
CA LEU A 146 0.35 -6.52 17.19
C LEU A 146 1.57 -7.37 17.61
N CYS A 147 2.50 -6.78 18.37
CA CYS A 147 3.58 -7.49 19.05
C CYS A 147 3.11 -8.27 20.29
N GLY A 148 1.81 -8.27 20.60
CA GLY A 148 1.24 -8.93 21.77
C GLY A 148 1.49 -8.20 23.10
N ARG A 149 1.94 -6.93 23.05
CA ARG A 149 2.25 -6.11 24.22
C ARG A 149 1.51 -4.77 24.18
N PRO A 150 0.17 -4.80 24.24
CA PRO A 150 -0.61 -3.57 24.24
C PRO A 150 -0.22 -2.70 25.46
N LYS A 151 -0.13 -1.38 25.24
CA LYS A 151 0.29 -0.37 26.23
C LYS A 151 1.76 -0.42 26.65
N ASP A 152 2.60 -1.20 25.96
CA ASP A 152 4.05 -1.09 26.12
C ASP A 152 4.54 0.20 25.44
N GLU A 153 4.82 1.22 26.25
CA GLU A 153 5.23 2.55 25.75
C GLU A 153 6.55 2.50 24.99
N ALA A 154 7.48 1.62 25.35
CA ALA A 154 8.76 1.50 24.67
C ALA A 154 8.58 0.92 23.28
N LEU A 155 7.78 -0.15 23.14
CA LEU A 155 7.44 -0.72 21.83
C LEU A 155 6.61 0.23 20.98
N ALA A 156 5.72 1.02 21.59
CA ALA A 156 4.94 2.01 20.86
C ALA A 156 5.83 3.11 20.27
N GLN A 157 6.77 3.64 21.07
CA GLN A 157 7.77 4.62 20.61
C GLN A 157 8.70 4.03 19.54
N GLU A 158 9.08 2.76 19.67
CA GLU A 158 9.85 2.06 18.63
C GLU A 158 9.04 1.98 17.32
N GLY A 159 7.79 1.53 17.37
CA GLY A 159 6.91 1.44 16.20
C GLY A 159 6.70 2.79 15.50
N GLU A 160 6.51 3.85 16.28
CA GLU A 160 6.41 5.23 15.76
C GLU A 160 7.70 5.64 15.02
N ALA A 161 8.86 5.43 15.65
CA ALA A 161 10.15 5.77 15.07
C ALA A 161 10.46 4.92 13.81
N LEU A 162 10.10 3.64 13.83
CA LEU A 162 10.23 2.74 12.69
C LEU A 162 9.39 3.25 11.52
N TYR A 163 8.09 3.50 11.75
CA TYR A 163 7.19 3.96 10.70
C TYR A 163 7.67 5.26 10.06
N ARG A 164 8.03 6.27 10.85
CA ARG A 164 8.57 7.54 10.36
C ARG A 164 9.81 7.31 9.49
N ARG A 165 10.77 6.53 10.00
CA ARG A 165 12.01 6.23 9.28
C ARG A 165 11.74 5.49 7.97
N PHE A 166 10.78 4.58 7.95
CA PHE A 166 10.44 3.79 6.77
C PHE A 166 9.73 4.62 5.71
N ILE A 167 8.76 5.46 6.08
CA ILE A 167 8.12 6.41 5.17
C ILE A 167 9.15 7.38 4.57
N ASP A 168 10.00 7.99 5.40
CA ASP A 168 11.08 8.87 4.94
C ASP A 168 12.02 8.16 3.94
N ARG A 169 12.26 6.86 4.16
CA ARG A 169 13.09 6.06 3.28
C ARG A 169 12.42 5.85 1.93
N VAL A 170 11.15 5.45 1.90
CA VAL A 170 10.39 5.30 0.65
C VAL A 170 10.40 6.61 -0.14
N GLN A 171 10.12 7.73 0.53
CA GLN A 171 10.15 9.06 -0.09
C GLN A 171 11.51 9.35 -0.75
N ARG A 172 12.63 9.12 -0.05
CA ARG A 172 13.98 9.32 -0.61
C ARG A 172 14.26 8.46 -1.84
N PHE A 173 13.78 7.21 -1.86
CA PHE A 173 13.92 6.38 -3.05
C PHE A 173 13.12 6.92 -4.23
N VAL A 174 11.87 7.34 -4.01
CA VAL A 174 11.04 7.96 -5.06
C VAL A 174 11.71 9.23 -5.60
N GLU A 175 12.18 10.11 -4.72
CA GLU A 175 12.88 11.35 -5.10
C GLU A 175 14.18 11.05 -5.88
N GLY A 176 14.95 10.06 -5.43
CA GLY A 176 16.21 9.66 -6.08
C GLY A 176 16.04 9.03 -7.45
N MET A 177 14.86 8.50 -7.79
CA MET A 177 14.59 7.88 -9.09
C MET A 177 14.28 8.87 -10.21
N GLY A 178 13.92 10.11 -9.88
CA GLY A 178 13.64 11.15 -10.87
C GLY A 178 12.44 10.82 -11.77
N PHE A 179 11.32 10.43 -11.17
CA PHE A 179 10.05 10.26 -11.90
C PHE A 179 9.66 11.54 -12.64
N LEU A 180 9.33 11.41 -13.92
CA LEU A 180 8.95 12.52 -14.79
C LEU A 180 7.43 12.75 -14.73
N ARG A 181 6.99 14.01 -14.69
CA ARG A 181 5.55 14.36 -14.69
C ARG A 181 5.03 14.57 -16.11
#